data_AF-A0A929YDV5-F1
#
_entry.id   AF-A0A929YDV5-F1
#
_cell.length_a   1.000
_cell.length_b   1.000
_cell.length_c   1.000
_cell.angle_alpha   90.00
_cell.angle_beta   90.00
_cell.angle_gamma   90.00
#
_symmetry.space_group_name_H-M   'P 1'
#
loop_
_entity.id
_entity.type
_entity.pdbx_description
1 polymer ?
#
loop_
_entity_poly.entity_id
_entity_poly.type
_entity_poly.pdbx_seq_one_letter_code
_entity_poly.pdbx_strand_id
1 'polypeptide(L)'
;KCNLETNSKSNQPIICWNWHLESLNGDRSLDDEISQKYSDLRYKLAEEAEFPEETVVKYSIYSQEENVDNKNKEFFLKKLVKSSLSVSEKKQLLMDYFHQISGSIDETTEAMINHAIDYDVFEATSKSGKKYYLFEEFRLIDPENANLNLIWTYNLLGVDSYYEK
;
A
#
# COMPACT_ATOMS: atom_id res chain seq x y z
N LYS A 1 -23.02 30.93 22.76
CA LYS A 1 -21.71 30.26 22.89
C LYS A 1 -21.37 29.70 21.52
N CYS A 2 -20.26 30.16 20.95
CA CYS A 2 -19.94 29.99 19.53
C CYS A 2 -19.81 28.52 19.12
N ASN A 3 -20.41 28.20 17.96
CA ASN A 3 -20.01 27.08 17.12
C ASN A 3 -18.60 27.34 16.57
N LEU A 4 -17.76 26.33 16.54
CA LEU A 4 -16.61 26.27 15.63
C LEU A 4 -16.62 24.90 14.99
N GLU A 5 -17.24 24.88 13.82
CA GLU A 5 -17.19 23.82 12.84
C GLU A 5 -15.79 23.68 12.22
N THR A 6 -15.41 22.42 12.06
CA THR A 6 -14.77 21.81 10.88
C THR A 6 -13.27 21.95 10.57
N ASN A 7 -12.72 20.76 10.28
CA ASN A 7 -11.76 20.45 9.23
C ASN A 7 -10.39 21.13 9.25
N SER A 8 -9.45 20.38 9.83
CA SER A 8 -8.17 20.15 9.16
C SER A 8 -7.78 18.69 9.40
N LYS A 9 -8.40 17.75 8.66
CA LYS A 9 -7.71 16.47 8.43
C LYS A 9 -6.53 16.82 7.56
N SER A 10 -5.34 16.76 8.16
CA SER A 10 -4.03 16.92 7.53
C SER A 10 -4.05 16.57 6.04
N ASN A 11 -3.64 17.50 5.19
CA ASN A 11 -3.37 17.29 3.75
C ASN A 11 -2.18 16.34 3.51
N GLN A 12 -1.80 15.54 4.52
CA GLN A 12 -0.73 14.58 4.38
C GLN A 12 -1.09 13.53 3.33
N PRO A 13 -0.11 13.16 2.48
CA PRO A 13 -0.29 12.12 1.49
C PRO A 13 -0.60 10.79 2.21
N ILE A 14 -1.55 10.03 1.67
CA ILE A 14 -1.95 8.75 2.27
C ILE A 14 -0.97 7.66 1.83
N ILE A 15 -0.41 6.95 2.79
CA ILE A 15 0.42 5.77 2.55
C ILE A 15 -0.48 4.56 2.32
N CYS A 16 -0.28 3.88 1.20
CA CYS A 16 -0.88 2.60 0.87
C CYS A 16 0.16 1.52 1.09
N TRP A 17 -0.02 0.76 2.16
CA TRP A 17 0.78 -0.40 2.52
C TRP A 17 0.06 -1.69 2.08
N ASN A 18 0.80 -2.74 1.71
CA ASN A 18 0.24 -4.03 1.27
C ASN A 18 -0.85 -3.89 0.19
N TRP A 19 -0.55 -3.16 -0.88
CA TRP A 19 -1.52 -2.83 -1.91
C TRP A 19 -1.42 -3.73 -3.15
N HIS A 20 -2.51 -3.84 -3.90
CA HIS A 20 -2.56 -4.48 -5.22
C HIS A 20 -3.52 -3.74 -6.16
N LEU A 21 -3.38 -4.01 -7.46
CA LEU A 21 -4.26 -3.50 -8.52
C LEU A 21 -5.11 -4.63 -9.06
N GLU A 22 -6.36 -4.33 -9.34
CA GLU A 22 -7.28 -5.22 -10.05
C GLU A 22 -8.37 -4.41 -10.76
N SER A 23 -9.06 -5.04 -11.69
CA SER A 23 -10.30 -4.54 -12.24
C SER A 23 -11.44 -4.68 -11.22
N LEU A 24 -12.35 -3.70 -11.21
CA LEU A 24 -13.48 -3.65 -10.27
C LEU A 24 -14.34 -4.94 -10.24
N ASN A 25 -14.47 -5.61 -11.39
CA ASN A 25 -15.38 -6.75 -11.57
C ASN A 25 -14.64 -8.06 -11.88
N GLY A 26 -13.31 -8.12 -11.75
CA GLY A 26 -12.52 -9.30 -12.13
C GLY A 26 -12.55 -9.61 -13.63
N ASP A 27 -12.58 -8.57 -14.46
CA ASP A 27 -12.43 -8.69 -15.91
C ASP A 27 -10.97 -9.02 -16.24
N ARG A 28 -10.74 -10.26 -16.65
CA ARG A 28 -9.39 -10.76 -16.95
C ARG A 28 -8.65 -9.94 -18.01
N SER A 29 -9.37 -9.45 -19.02
CA SER A 29 -8.73 -8.68 -20.09
C SER A 29 -8.24 -7.32 -19.60
N LEU A 30 -9.00 -6.70 -18.69
CA LEU A 30 -8.58 -5.47 -18.01
C LEU A 30 -7.47 -5.76 -17.00
N ASP A 31 -7.53 -6.89 -16.27
CA ASP A 31 -6.48 -7.30 -15.33
C ASP A 31 -5.13 -7.49 -16.04
N ASP A 32 -5.12 -8.08 -17.24
CA ASP A 32 -3.93 -8.24 -18.07
C ASP A 32 -3.36 -6.87 -18.49
N GLU A 33 -4.22 -5.93 -18.92
CA GLU A 33 -3.82 -4.57 -19.28
C GLU A 33 -3.23 -3.81 -18.08
N ILE A 34 -3.91 -3.88 -16.93
CA ILE A 34 -3.47 -3.28 -15.66
C ILE A 34 -2.10 -3.83 -15.27
N SER A 35 -1.94 -5.16 -15.35
CA SER A 35 -0.70 -5.86 -14.99
C SER A 35 0.46 -5.47 -15.92
N GLN A 36 0.20 -5.34 -17.22
CA GLN A 36 1.22 -4.92 -18.19
C GLN A 36 1.66 -3.48 -17.94
N LYS A 37 0.71 -2.54 -17.84
CA LYS A 37 1.01 -1.12 -17.55
C LYS A 37 1.81 -0.96 -16.26
N TYR A 38 1.45 -1.73 -15.22
CA TYR A 38 2.20 -1.73 -13.98
C TYR A 38 3.62 -2.28 -14.16
N SER A 39 3.77 -3.40 -14.86
CA SER A 39 5.06 -4.02 -15.13
C SER A 39 5.99 -3.06 -15.90
N ASP A 40 5.46 -2.34 -16.88
CA ASP A 40 6.21 -1.34 -17.63
C ASP A 40 6.76 -0.23 -16.70
N LEU A 41 5.98 0.23 -15.73
CA LEU A 41 6.46 1.19 -14.72
C LEU A 41 7.52 0.58 -13.79
N ARG A 42 7.28 -0.63 -13.30
CA ARG A 42 8.17 -1.32 -12.37
C ARG A 42 9.55 -1.53 -12.99
N TYR A 43 9.58 -2.03 -14.22
CA TYR A 43 10.81 -2.31 -14.96
C TYR A 43 11.37 -1.09 -15.69
N LYS A 44 10.87 0.12 -15.38
CA LYS A 44 11.36 1.40 -15.91
C LYS A 44 11.28 1.49 -17.45
N LEU A 45 10.31 0.82 -18.05
CA LEU A 45 9.94 0.95 -19.46
C LEU A 45 9.04 2.17 -19.70
N ALA A 46 8.37 2.66 -18.63
CA ALA A 46 7.62 3.90 -18.61
C ALA A 46 7.92 4.70 -17.33
N GLU A 47 7.84 6.04 -17.41
CA GLU A 47 7.97 6.92 -16.23
C GLU A 47 6.62 7.13 -15.51
N GLU A 48 5.53 7.07 -16.28
CA GLU A 48 4.16 7.19 -15.82
C GLU A 48 3.21 6.29 -16.62
N ALA A 49 2.10 5.88 -16.01
CA ALA A 49 1.04 5.16 -16.72
C ALA A 49 -0.34 5.63 -16.25
N GLU A 50 -1.22 5.88 -17.23
CA GLU A 50 -2.65 6.04 -17.00
C GLU A 50 -3.35 4.68 -17.11
N PHE A 51 -4.32 4.46 -16.23
CA PHE A 51 -5.00 3.18 -16.08
C PHE A 51 -6.46 3.24 -16.55
N PRO A 52 -7.03 2.12 -16.99
CA PRO A 52 -8.46 2.01 -17.30
C PRO A 52 -9.35 2.47 -16.15
N GLU A 53 -10.53 2.94 -16.50
CA GLU A 53 -11.47 3.57 -15.58
C GLU A 53 -11.89 2.66 -14.41
N GLU A 54 -11.94 1.37 -14.65
CA GLU A 54 -12.36 0.33 -13.72
C GLU A 54 -11.20 -0.20 -12.87
N THR A 55 -10.01 0.40 -12.95
CA THR A 55 -8.85 -0.02 -12.15
C THR A 55 -9.00 0.41 -10.69
N VAL A 56 -8.87 -0.53 -9.77
CA VAL A 56 -8.97 -0.31 -8.33
C VAL A 56 -7.63 -0.60 -7.68
N VAL A 57 -7.21 0.31 -6.77
CA VAL A 57 -6.16 0.01 -5.79
C VAL A 57 -6.82 -0.49 -4.54
N LYS A 58 -6.47 -1.68 -4.08
CA LYS A 58 -6.85 -2.22 -2.76
C LYS A 58 -5.65 -2.24 -1.85
N TYR A 59 -5.82 -1.86 -0.59
CA TYR A 59 -4.74 -1.81 0.39
C TYR A 59 -5.26 -2.00 1.82
N SER A 60 -4.38 -2.45 2.70
CA SER A 60 -4.70 -2.64 4.12
C SER A 60 -4.09 -1.51 4.95
N ILE A 61 -4.80 -1.11 6.01
CA ILE A 61 -4.25 -0.22 7.03
C ILE A 61 -3.99 -1.08 8.25
N TYR A 62 -2.74 -1.11 8.70
CA TYR A 62 -2.39 -1.79 9.95
C TYR A 62 -3.08 -1.06 11.12
N SER A 63 -3.60 -1.81 12.08
CA SER A 63 -4.15 -1.29 13.34
C SER A 63 -3.71 -2.21 14.47
N GLN A 64 -3.05 -1.67 15.49
CA GLN A 64 -2.61 -2.45 16.67
C GLN A 64 -3.77 -2.74 17.65
N GLU A 65 -4.91 -2.06 17.50
CA GLU A 65 -6.10 -2.36 18.31
C GLU A 65 -6.70 -3.70 17.85
N GLU A 66 -6.54 -4.74 18.68
CA GLU A 66 -6.89 -6.17 18.47
C GLU A 66 -8.35 -6.49 18.06
N ASN A 67 -9.19 -5.51 17.71
CA ASN A 67 -10.59 -5.75 17.36
C ASN A 67 -11.19 -4.73 16.38
N VAL A 68 -10.36 -3.93 15.71
CA VAL A 68 -10.86 -3.02 14.68
C VAL A 68 -10.51 -3.61 13.33
N ASP A 69 -11.51 -4.16 12.66
CA ASP A 69 -11.53 -4.60 11.26
C ASP A 69 -10.25 -4.18 10.49
N ASN A 70 -9.49 -5.13 9.96
CA ASN A 70 -8.59 -4.85 8.83
C ASN A 70 -9.46 -4.25 7.72
N LYS A 71 -9.63 -2.92 7.74
CA LYS A 71 -10.50 -2.22 6.80
C LYS A 71 -9.74 -2.18 5.50
N ASN A 72 -9.96 -3.19 4.67
CA ASN A 72 -9.61 -3.13 3.27
C ASN A 72 -10.13 -1.79 2.73
N LYS A 73 -9.18 -0.97 2.31
CA LYS A 73 -9.45 0.32 1.69
C LYS A 73 -9.25 0.17 0.21
N GLU A 74 -10.05 0.90 -0.54
CA GLU A 74 -9.93 0.91 -1.98
C GLU A 74 -10.21 2.28 -2.57
N PHE A 75 -9.65 2.53 -3.74
CA PHE A 75 -9.97 3.68 -4.55
C PHE A 75 -9.74 3.39 -6.04
N PHE A 76 -10.47 4.08 -6.90
CA PHE A 76 -10.27 4.02 -8.34
C PHE A 76 -8.99 4.76 -8.75
N LEU A 77 -8.09 4.03 -9.40
CA LEU A 77 -6.84 4.55 -9.90
C LEU A 77 -7.06 5.31 -11.20
N LYS A 78 -6.38 6.45 -11.35
CA LYS A 78 -6.28 7.16 -12.63
C LYS A 78 -4.87 7.01 -13.21
N LYS A 79 -3.85 7.24 -12.38
CA LYS A 79 -2.46 7.34 -12.85
C LYS A 79 -1.48 6.91 -11.77
N LEU A 80 -0.40 6.25 -12.18
CA LEU A 80 0.80 6.03 -11.38
C LEU A 80 1.99 6.75 -12.00
N VAL A 81 2.84 7.28 -11.14
CA VAL A 81 4.14 7.84 -11.48
C VAL A 81 5.17 7.24 -10.54
N LYS A 82 6.33 6.84 -11.05
CA LYS A 82 7.42 6.39 -10.17
C LYS A 82 7.89 7.57 -9.32
N SER A 83 7.86 7.41 -8.01
CA SER A 83 8.21 8.48 -7.09
C SER A 83 9.72 8.73 -7.07
N SER A 84 10.11 10.00 -7.00
CA SER A 84 11.50 10.44 -6.84
C SER A 84 11.89 10.67 -5.37
N LEU A 85 11.08 10.23 -4.41
CA LEU A 85 11.34 10.39 -2.98
C LEU A 85 12.69 9.79 -2.60
N SER A 86 13.49 10.59 -1.90
CA SER A 86 14.75 10.16 -1.29
C SER A 86 14.50 9.17 -0.15
N VAL A 87 15.54 8.43 0.23
CA VAL A 87 15.49 7.48 1.36
C VAL A 87 15.01 8.15 2.65
N SER A 88 15.49 9.36 2.94
CA SER A 88 15.08 10.11 4.12
C SER A 88 13.60 10.51 4.09
N GLU A 89 13.08 10.91 2.93
CA GLU A 89 11.66 11.26 2.78
C GLU A 89 10.76 10.03 2.93
N LYS A 90 11.16 8.91 2.32
CA LYS A 90 10.46 7.61 2.51
C LYS A 90 10.43 7.22 3.97
N LYS A 91 11.57 7.30 4.66
CA LYS A 91 11.66 6.99 6.09
C LYS A 91 10.72 7.87 6.90
N GLN A 92 10.72 9.18 6.67
CA GLN A 92 9.84 10.10 7.39
C GLN A 92 8.36 9.78 7.15
N LEU A 93 7.96 9.53 5.90
CA LEU A 93 6.57 9.19 5.56
C LEU A 93 6.09 7.92 6.26
N LEU A 94 6.95 6.89 6.33
CA LEU A 94 6.62 5.65 7.02
C LEU A 94 6.61 5.81 8.54
N MET A 95 7.57 6.54 9.10
CA MET A 95 7.56 6.86 10.54
C MET A 95 6.28 7.61 10.92
N ASP A 96 5.89 8.62 10.14
CA ASP A 96 4.64 9.37 10.36
C ASP A 96 3.42 8.46 10.26
N TYR A 97 3.38 7.56 9.26
CA TYR A 97 2.30 6.59 9.07
C TYR A 97 2.16 5.64 10.27
N PHE A 98 3.24 4.98 10.67
CA PHE A 98 3.20 4.03 11.78
C PHE A 98 2.94 4.75 13.11
N HIS A 99 3.51 5.93 13.33
CA HIS A 99 3.23 6.73 14.52
C HIS A 99 1.75 7.11 14.65
N GLN A 100 1.07 7.42 13.53
CA GLN A 100 -0.37 7.68 13.53
C GLN A 100 -1.23 6.46 13.90
N ILE A 101 -0.72 5.26 13.62
CA ILE A 101 -1.43 3.99 13.84
C ILE A 101 -1.21 3.45 15.25
N SER A 102 0.04 3.41 15.71
CA SER A 102 0.43 2.75 16.96
C SER A 102 0.78 3.72 18.09
N GLY A 103 0.85 5.03 17.81
CA GLY A 103 1.26 6.07 18.78
C GLY A 103 2.73 6.01 19.21
N SER A 104 3.43 4.91 18.91
CA SER A 104 4.85 4.69 19.19
C SER A 104 5.45 3.73 18.17
N ILE A 105 6.77 3.81 17.95
CA ILE A 105 7.48 2.96 17.01
C ILE A 105 8.41 2.07 17.85
N ASP A 106 8.14 0.77 17.83
CA ASP A 106 9.00 -0.23 18.45
C ASP A 106 10.11 -0.67 17.49
N GLU A 107 11.06 -1.48 17.98
CA GLU A 107 12.20 -1.97 17.21
C GLU A 107 11.78 -2.80 15.98
N THR A 108 10.65 -3.51 16.07
CA THR A 108 10.12 -4.33 14.96
C THR A 108 9.60 -3.44 13.83
N THR A 109 8.83 -2.42 14.19
CA THR A 109 8.29 -1.43 13.26
C THR A 109 9.42 -0.61 12.64
N GLU A 110 10.44 -0.24 13.41
CA GLU A 110 11.62 0.43 12.89
C GLU A 110 12.39 -0.45 11.88
N ALA A 111 12.55 -1.74 12.16
CA ALA A 111 13.18 -2.68 11.23
C ALA A 111 12.39 -2.81 9.92
N MET A 112 11.05 -2.85 9.98
CA MET A 112 10.18 -2.83 8.80
C MET A 112 10.36 -1.56 7.99
N ILE A 113 10.33 -0.39 8.64
CA ILE A 113 10.54 0.89 7.97
C ILE A 113 11.90 0.91 7.27
N ASN A 114 12.96 0.48 7.95
CA ASN A 114 14.30 0.45 7.37
C ASN A 114 14.45 -0.56 6.22
N HIS A 115 13.62 -1.61 6.16
CA HIS A 115 13.57 -2.50 5.00
C HIS A 115 12.81 -1.86 3.83
N ALA A 116 11.69 -1.20 4.11
CA ALA A 116 10.77 -0.66 3.11
C ALA A 116 11.31 0.51 2.29
N ILE A 117 12.19 1.31 2.89
CA ILE A 117 12.76 2.51 2.26
C ILE A 117 13.62 2.17 1.03
N ASP A 118 14.11 0.94 0.94
CA ASP A 118 14.92 0.46 -0.18
C ASP A 118 14.07 0.11 -1.41
N TYR A 119 12.76 -0.08 -1.23
CA TYR A 119 11.86 -0.44 -2.33
C TYR A 119 11.33 0.77 -3.09
N ASP A 120 10.84 0.51 -4.30
CA ASP A 120 10.19 1.52 -5.12
C ASP A 120 8.91 2.04 -4.45
N VAL A 121 8.61 3.30 -4.72
CA VAL A 121 7.37 3.96 -4.30
C VAL A 121 6.72 4.56 -5.54
N PHE A 122 5.40 4.42 -5.64
CA PHE A 122 4.62 5.05 -6.71
C PHE A 122 3.73 6.14 -6.13
N GLU A 123 3.73 7.30 -6.77
CA GLU A 123 2.69 8.31 -6.53
C GLU A 123 1.44 7.91 -7.34
N ALA A 124 0.36 7.59 -6.64
CA ALA A 124 -0.92 7.30 -7.25
C ALA A 124 -1.84 8.52 -7.20
N THR A 125 -2.43 8.83 -8.33
CA THR A 125 -3.54 9.77 -8.43
C THR A 125 -4.82 8.98 -8.61
N SER A 126 -5.75 9.13 -7.68
CA SER A 126 -7.10 8.56 -7.80
C SER A 126 -7.96 9.35 -8.78
N LYS A 127 -9.07 8.76 -9.24
CA LYS A 127 -10.05 9.46 -10.07
C LYS A 127 -10.60 10.75 -9.47
N SER A 128 -10.67 10.86 -8.14
CA SER A 128 -11.09 12.09 -7.45
C SER A 128 -9.99 13.16 -7.37
N GLY A 129 -8.80 12.89 -7.92
CA GLY A 129 -7.64 13.79 -7.88
C GLY A 129 -6.83 13.70 -6.59
N LYS A 130 -7.24 12.87 -5.62
CA LYS A 130 -6.49 12.65 -4.38
C LYS A 130 -5.23 11.82 -4.65
N LYS A 131 -4.14 12.20 -3.99
CA LYS A 131 -2.83 11.55 -4.10
C LYS A 131 -2.56 10.54 -2.97
N TYR A 132 -1.85 9.47 -3.31
CA TYR A 132 -1.44 8.39 -2.42
C TYR A 132 0.00 7.98 -2.74
N TYR A 133 0.73 7.45 -1.77
CA TYR A 133 2.04 6.82 -1.97
C TYR A 133 1.96 5.33 -1.72
N LEU A 134 2.29 4.56 -2.76
CA LEU A 134 2.17 3.12 -2.80
C LEU A 134 3.57 2.52 -2.64
N PHE A 135 3.87 2.01 -1.45
CA PHE A 135 5.16 1.39 -1.12
C PHE A 135 5.16 -0.07 -1.58
N GLU A 136 6.17 -0.48 -2.35
CA GLU A 136 6.15 -1.80 -3.02
C GLU A 136 6.44 -2.99 -2.08
N GLU A 137 6.71 -2.76 -0.80
CA GLU A 137 7.40 -3.71 0.10
C GLU A 137 6.71 -5.08 0.31
N PHE A 138 5.46 -5.26 -0.09
CA PHE A 138 4.77 -6.54 0.05
C PHE A 138 3.84 -6.81 -1.12
N ARG A 139 4.39 -6.84 -2.34
CA ARG A 139 3.79 -7.76 -3.30
C ARG A 139 4.14 -9.16 -2.85
N LEU A 140 3.10 -9.91 -2.49
CA LEU A 140 3.09 -11.34 -2.73
C LEU A 140 3.66 -11.52 -4.15
N ILE A 141 4.94 -11.90 -4.19
CA ILE A 141 5.54 -12.43 -5.40
C ILE A 141 4.56 -13.51 -5.84
N ASP A 142 4.17 -13.44 -7.10
CA ASP A 142 3.68 -14.56 -7.89
C ASP A 142 3.73 -15.90 -7.12
N PRO A 143 2.59 -16.57 -6.85
CA PRO A 143 2.57 -17.80 -6.05
C PRO A 143 3.49 -18.90 -6.61
N GLU A 144 3.96 -18.79 -7.84
CA GLU A 144 4.95 -19.70 -8.43
C GLU A 144 6.41 -19.41 -8.03
N ASN A 145 6.74 -18.22 -7.53
CA ASN A 145 8.11 -17.79 -7.21
C ASN A 145 8.30 -17.15 -5.83
N ALA A 146 7.25 -17.02 -5.02
CA ALA A 146 7.40 -16.57 -3.64
C ALA A 146 8.20 -17.59 -2.82
N ASN A 147 9.32 -17.14 -2.26
CA ASN A 147 9.99 -17.86 -1.18
C ASN A 147 9.04 -17.87 0.04
N LEU A 148 8.25 -18.94 0.16
CA LEU A 148 7.19 -19.13 1.14
C LEU A 148 7.62 -18.86 2.59
N ASN A 149 8.93 -18.93 2.88
CA ASN A 149 9.48 -18.65 4.20
C ASN A 149 9.36 -17.18 4.64
N LEU A 150 9.27 -16.21 3.72
CA LEU A 150 9.09 -14.78 4.06
C LEU A 150 7.62 -14.41 4.29
N ILE A 151 6.69 -15.15 3.66
CA ILE A 151 5.24 -15.00 3.85
C ILE A 151 4.81 -15.53 5.23
N TRP A 152 5.53 -16.52 5.76
CA TRP A 152 5.20 -17.15 7.04
C TRP A 152 5.57 -16.30 8.25
N THR A 153 6.68 -15.54 8.20
CA THR A 153 7.15 -14.78 9.37
C THR A 153 6.23 -13.63 9.77
N TYR A 154 5.44 -13.05 8.85
CA TYR A 154 4.46 -12.00 9.19
C TYR A 154 3.04 -12.52 9.48
N ASN A 155 2.68 -13.71 8.99
CA ASN A 155 1.40 -14.35 9.34
C ASN A 155 1.44 -15.13 10.68
N LEU A 156 2.62 -15.33 11.27
CA LEU A 156 2.79 -16.12 12.50
C LEU A 156 2.53 -15.37 13.82
N LEU A 157 2.19 -14.08 13.80
CA LEU A 157 1.87 -13.33 15.02
C LEU A 157 0.36 -13.25 15.35
N GLY A 158 -0.50 -14.13 14.83
CA GLY A 158 -1.91 -14.04 15.21
C GLY A 158 -2.92 -15.08 14.74
N VAL A 159 -2.53 -16.30 14.34
CA VAL A 159 -3.52 -17.37 14.13
C VAL A 159 -3.04 -18.67 14.77
N ASP A 160 -3.34 -18.81 16.05
CA ASP A 160 -3.52 -20.11 16.67
C ASP A 160 -4.72 -20.82 16.01
N SER A 161 -4.57 -22.13 15.80
CA SER A 161 -5.59 -23.09 15.37
C SER A 161 -6.04 -23.01 13.90
N TYR A 162 -5.57 -23.97 13.11
CA TYR A 162 -6.35 -25.14 12.69
C TYR A 162 -5.61 -25.79 11.52
N TYR A 163 -5.02 -26.96 11.76
CA TYR A 163 -5.02 -28.15 10.91
C TYR A 163 -4.09 -29.18 11.59
N GLU A 164 -4.64 -29.88 12.59
CA GLU A 164 -4.17 -31.24 12.86
C GLU A 164 -4.48 -32.07 11.61
N LYS A 165 -3.46 -32.79 11.13
CA LYS A 165 -3.61 -33.97 10.29
C LYS A 165 -3.22 -35.18 11.12
#